data_AF-A0A836W3I5-F1
#
_entry.id   AF-A0A836W3I5-F1
#
_cell.length_a   1.000
_cell.length_b   1.000
_cell.length_c   1.000
_cell.angle_alpha   90.00
_cell.angle_beta   90.00
_cell.angle_gamma   90.00
#
_symmetry.space_group_name_H-M   'P 1'
#
loop_
_entity.id
_entity.type
_entity.pdbx_description
1 polymer ?
#
loop_
_entity_poly.entity_id
_entity_poly.type
_entity_poly.pdbx_seq_one_letter_code
_entity_poly.pdbx_strand_id
1 'polypeptide(L)' 'MEARGSVFIVTGSSRGIGRAIALEAARRGAAGVVVNYLRSREAAERV' A
#
# COMPACT_ATOMS: atom_id res chain seq x y z
N MET A 1 -1.41 -13.37 -8.76
CA MET A 1 -0.73 -12.11 -9.13
C MET A 1 0.65 -12.14 -8.51
N GLU A 2 1.69 -12.02 -9.33
CA GLU A 2 3.07 -11.94 -8.86
C GLU A 2 3.30 -10.52 -8.32
N ALA A 3 3.71 -10.38 -7.06
CA ALA A 3 4.02 -9.04 -6.52
C ALA A 3 5.41 -8.58 -6.96
N ARG A 4 6.36 -9.51 -7.12
CA ARG A 4 7.76 -9.21 -7.39
C ARG A 4 7.93 -8.40 -8.67
N GLY A 5 8.62 -7.27 -8.58
CA GLY A 5 8.91 -6.40 -9.73
C GLY A 5 7.72 -5.58 -10.24
N SER A 6 6.54 -5.70 -9.63
CA SER A 6 5.34 -4.96 -10.01
C SER A 6 5.11 -3.74 -9.13
N VAL A 7 4.38 -2.74 -9.64
CA VAL A 7 3.95 -1.56 -8.87
C VAL A 7 2.45 -1.67 -8.55
N PHE A 8 2.08 -1.47 -7.28
CA PHE A 8 0.70 -1.57 -6.80
C PHE A 8 0.15 -0.19 -6.44
N ILE A 9 -1.09 0.10 -6.81
CA ILE A 9 -1.84 1.24 -6.29
C ILE A 9 -2.93 0.71 -5.37
N VAL A 10 -2.90 1.10 -4.10
CA VAL A 10 -3.89 0.66 -3.12
C VAL A 10 -4.65 1.87 -2.61
N THR A 11 -5.94 1.93 -2.92
CA THR A 11 -6.85 3.00 -2.46
C THR A 11 -7.32 2.75 -1.03
N GLY A 12 -7.56 3.83 -0.28
CA GLY A 12 -7.95 3.72 1.13
C GLY A 12 -6.90 3.06 2.03
N SER A 13 -5.63 3.03 1.61
CA SER A 13 -4.57 2.24 2.25
C SER A 13 -3.92 2.88 3.47
N SER A 14 -4.38 4.07 3.86
CA SER A 14 -3.91 4.74 5.10
C SER A 14 -4.15 3.93 6.39
N ARG A 15 -5.05 2.94 6.40
CA ARG A 15 -5.43 2.15 7.59
C ARG A 15 -6.19 0.86 7.22
N GLY A 16 -6.48 0.04 8.23
CA GLY A 16 -7.29 -1.17 8.09
C GLY A 16 -6.75 -2.16 7.08
N ILE A 17 -7.66 -2.80 6.33
CA ILE A 17 -7.31 -3.84 5.35
C ILE A 17 -6.47 -3.27 4.20
N GLY A 18 -6.77 -2.07 3.72
CA GLY A 18 -5.98 -1.44 2.66
C GLY A 18 -4.50 -1.26 3.04
N ARG A 19 -4.24 -0.89 4.31
CA ARG A 19 -2.87 -0.84 4.84
C ARG A 19 -2.21 -2.22 4.87
N ALA A 20 -2.94 -3.24 5.33
CA ALA A 20 -2.41 -4.61 5.38
C ALA A 20 -2.05 -5.12 3.96
N ILE A 21 -2.89 -4.84 2.96
CA ILE A 21 -2.63 -5.20 1.56
C ILE A 21 -1.40 -4.47 1.02
N ALA A 22 -1.29 -3.16 1.25
CA ALA A 22 -0.14 -2.36 0.81
C ALA A 22 1.18 -2.90 1.38
N LEU A 23 1.20 -3.18 2.69
CA LEU A 23 2.37 -3.73 3.36
C LEU A 23 2.71 -5.15 2.88
N GLU A 24 1.69 -6.00 2.68
CA GLU A 24 1.91 -7.36 2.19
C GLU A 24 2.45 -7.38 0.75
N ALA A 25 1.96 -6.49 -0.12
CA ALA A 25 2.52 -6.35 -1.47
C ALA A 25 4.01 -5.96 -1.44
N ALA A 26 4.38 -5.02 -0.56
CA ALA A 26 5.77 -4.65 -0.34
C ALA A 26 6.60 -5.83 0.19
N ARG A 27 6.10 -6.57 1.20
CA ARG A 27 6.77 -7.77 1.74
C ARG A 27 6.99 -8.86 0.70
N ARG A 28 6.10 -8.99 -0.28
CA ARG A 28 6.23 -9.95 -1.40
C ARG A 28 7.17 -9.47 -2.52
N GLY A 29 7.76 -8.29 -2.39
CA GLY A 29 8.78 -7.78 -3.31
C GLY A 29 8.26 -6.89 -4.43
N ALA A 30 7.10 -6.24 -4.23
CA ALA A 30 6.67 -5.17 -5.12
C ALA A 30 7.80 -4.15 -5.34
N ALA A 31 7.98 -3.72 -6.59
CA ALA A 31 8.91 -2.66 -6.94
C ALA A 31 8.47 -1.30 -6.36
N GLY A 32 7.17 -1.13 -6.13
CA GLY A 32 6.62 0.04 -5.46
C GLY A 32 5.18 -0.16 -5.03
N VAL A 33 4.76 0.61 -4.04
CA VAL A 33 3.37 0.66 -3.56
C VAL A 33 2.95 2.12 -3.43
N VAL A 34 1.89 2.50 -4.13
CA VAL A 34 1.28 3.83 -4.05
C VAL A 34 0.17 3.79 -3.02
N VAL A 35 0.37 4.55 -1.95
CA VAL A 35 -0.58 4.70 -0.84
C VAL A 35 -1.54 5.85 -1.17
N ASN A 36 -2.78 5.52 -1.56
CA ASN A 36 -3.82 6.53 -1.77
C ASN A 36 -4.74 6.65 -0.54
N TYR A 37 -5.03 7.90 -0.17
CA TYR A 37 -5.88 8.27 0.95
C TYR A 37 -6.73 9.50 0.60
N LEU A 38 -7.83 9.71 1.35
CA LEU A 38 -8.70 10.88 1.17
C LEU A 38 -8.53 11.93 2.27
N ARG A 39 -8.60 11.54 3.56
CA ARG A 39 -8.59 12.48 4.71
C ARG A 39 -7.54 12.18 5.78
N SER A 40 -6.77 11.10 5.63
CA SER A 40 -5.90 10.58 6.69
C SER A 40 -4.44 10.63 6.27
N ARG A 41 -3.92 11.82 5.98
CA ARG A 41 -2.54 12.03 5.50
C ARG A 41 -1.51 11.45 6.45
N GLU A 42 -1.57 11.82 7.72
CA GLU A 42 -0.62 11.36 8.73
C GLU A 42 -0.63 9.83 8.90
N ALA A 43 -1.79 9.19 8.75
CA ALA A 43 -1.87 7.74 8.79
C ALA A 43 -1.26 7.11 7.52
N ALA A 44 -1.45 7.73 6.35
CA ALA A 44 -0.87 7.30 5.09
C ALA A 44 0.66 7.43 5.05
N GLU A 45 1.23 8.46 5.66
CA GLU A 45 2.69 8.67 5.75
C GLU A 45 3.39 7.63 6.66
N ARG A 46 2.63 6.88 7.47
CA ARG A 46 3.14 5.78 8.32
C ARG A 46 2.96 4.38 7.71
N VAL A 47 2.50 4.31 6.47
CA VAL A 47 2.39 3.06 5.69
C VAL A 47 3.66 2.89 4.89
#